data_AF-A0A4R9EHV9-F1
#
_entry.id   AF-A0A4R9EHV9-F1
#
_cell.length_a   1.000
_cell.length_b   1.000
_cell.length_c   1.000
_cell.angle_alpha   90.00
_cell.angle_beta   90.00
_cell.angle_gamma   90.00
#
_symmetry.space_group_name_H-M   'P 1'
#
loop_
_entity.id
_entity.type
_entity.pdbx_description
1 polymer ?
#
loop_
_entity_poly.entity_id
_entity_poly.type
_entity_poly.pdbx_seq_one_letter_code
_entity_poly.pdbx_strand_id
1 'polypeptide(L)'
;MPEAGDLSAHPPAPWTYTLSIPNDPRAVTICRRTLRLVLTLHGLPHLTEAAELVATELVANAVQHTKGPAAIRLRWSAPTLRIGVWDT
;
A
#
# COMPACT_ATOMS: atom_id res chain seq x y z
N MET A 1 -34.61 28.72 -1.34
CA MET A 1 -33.92 27.43 -1.38
C MET A 1 -34.19 26.78 -2.73
N PRO A 2 -33.19 26.67 -3.61
CA PRO A 2 -33.18 25.61 -4.61
C PRO A 2 -31.94 24.70 -4.44
N GLU A 3 -32.25 23.40 -4.47
CA GLU A 3 -31.49 22.27 -5.02
C GLU A 3 -30.05 22.05 -4.55
N ALA A 4 -29.93 21.19 -3.53
CA ALA A 4 -28.75 20.38 -3.27
C ALA A 4 -28.53 19.44 -4.46
N GLY A 5 -27.77 19.90 -5.45
CA GLY A 5 -27.28 19.10 -6.55
C GLY A 5 -26.48 17.92 -6.02
N ASP A 6 -26.91 16.74 -6.43
CA ASP A 6 -26.28 15.43 -6.25
C ASP A 6 -24.75 15.51 -6.34
N LEU A 7 -24.09 15.30 -5.19
CA LEU A 7 -22.65 15.07 -5.12
C LEU A 7 -22.39 13.70 -5.76
N SER A 8 -22.38 13.67 -7.10
CA SER A 8 -21.94 12.51 -7.88
C SER A 8 -20.72 11.92 -7.21
N ALA A 9 -20.90 10.75 -6.59
CA ALA A 9 -19.89 10.07 -5.82
C ALA A 9 -18.82 9.58 -6.78
N HIS A 10 -17.94 10.48 -7.21
CA HIS A 10 -16.82 10.10 -8.05
C HIS A 10 -15.96 9.17 -7.19
N PRO A 11 -15.72 7.93 -7.64
CA PRO A 11 -14.84 7.04 -6.90
C PRO A 11 -13.50 7.78 -6.71
N PRO A 12 -12.89 7.72 -5.52
CA PRO A 12 -11.66 8.44 -5.26
C PRO A 12 -10.64 8.11 -6.35
N ALA A 13 -9.98 9.14 -6.88
CA ALA A 13 -9.03 9.00 -7.98
C ALA A 13 -8.01 7.90 -7.67
N PRO A 14 -7.63 7.06 -8.65
CA PRO A 14 -6.66 6.01 -8.43
C PRO A 14 -5.32 6.62 -8.00
N TRP A 15 -4.64 5.95 -7.07
CA TRP A 15 -3.35 6.41 -6.56
C TRP A 15 -2.34 5.26 -6.50
N THR A 16 -1.05 5.62 -6.47
CA THR A 16 0.05 4.67 -6.38
C THR A 16 1.20 5.24 -5.55
N TYR A 17 1.71 4.45 -4.61
CA TYR A 17 2.96 4.70 -3.91
C TYR A 17 3.94 3.57 -4.20
N THR A 18 5.22 3.90 -4.37
CA THR A 18 6.30 2.92 -4.45
C THR A 18 7.36 3.28 -3.41
N LEU A 19 7.81 2.29 -2.65
CA LEU A 19 8.90 2.42 -1.69
C LEU A 19 10.01 1.45 -2.10
N SER A 20 11.20 2.00 -2.39
CA SER A 20 12.42 1.22 -2.54
C SER A 20 12.88 0.74 -1.16
N ILE A 21 13.18 -0.54 -1.05
CA ILE A 21 13.58 -1.19 0.20
C ILE A 21 15.00 -1.76 0.06
N PRO A 22 15.91 -1.44 1.00
CA PRO A 22 17.20 -2.12 1.08
C PRO A 22 17.01 -3.56 1.56
N ASN A 23 18.02 -4.41 1.35
CA ASN A 23 18.06 -5.76 1.90
C ASN A 23 18.41 -5.73 3.41
N ASP A 24 17.50 -5.17 4.21
CA ASP A 24 17.60 -5.02 5.67
C ASP A 24 16.27 -5.47 6.29
N PRO A 25 16.26 -6.37 7.30
CA PRO A 25 15.04 -6.79 8.01
C PRO A 25 14.18 -5.65 8.55
N ARG A 26 14.76 -4.47 8.82
CA ARG A 26 14.03 -3.26 9.23
C ARG A 26 13.02 -2.80 8.17
N ALA A 27 13.22 -3.16 6.90
CA ALA A 27 12.31 -2.86 5.80
C ALA A 27 10.89 -3.36 6.07
N VAL A 28 10.72 -4.51 6.73
CA VAL A 28 9.39 -5.06 7.06
C VAL A 28 8.60 -4.09 7.95
N THR A 29 9.21 -3.60 9.02
CA THR A 29 8.55 -2.66 9.95
C THR A 29 8.27 -1.31 9.29
N ILE A 30 9.21 -0.82 8.48
CA ILE A 30 9.05 0.44 7.75
C ILE A 30 7.88 0.33 6.77
N CYS A 31 7.82 -0.74 5.97
CA CYS A 31 6.74 -1.00 5.03
C CYS A 31 5.39 -1.02 5.75
N ARG A 32 5.24 -1.82 6.82
CA ARG A 32 3.98 -1.90 7.58
C ARG A 32 3.49 -0.54 8.08
N ARG A 33 4.38 0.26 8.68
CA ARG A 33 4.03 1.58 9.21
C ARG A 33 3.63 2.55 8.09
N THR A 34 4.35 2.53 6.97
CA THR A 34 4.02 3.34 5.80
C THR A 34 2.67 2.93 5.20
N LEU A 35 2.41 1.63 5.05
CA LEU A 35 1.12 1.11 4.58
C LEU A 35 -0.04 1.59 5.46
N ARG A 36 0.09 1.46 6.79
CA ARG A 36 -0.92 1.95 7.74
C ARG A 36 -1.20 3.44 7.58
N LEU A 37 -0.15 4.26 7.49
CA LEU A 37 -0.29 5.69 7.30
C LEU A 37 -1.02 6.02 6.00
N VAL A 38 -0.59 5.44 4.88
CA VAL A 38 -1.21 5.66 3.56
C VAL A 38 -2.68 5.27 3.57
N LEU A 39 -3.02 4.08 4.08
CA LEU A 39 -4.42 3.61 4.11
C LEU A 39 -5.28 4.45 5.04
N THR A 40 -4.76 4.89 6.18
CA THR A 40 -5.49 5.78 7.11
C THR A 40 -5.79 7.12 6.45
N LEU A 41 -4.79 7.75 5.81
CA LEU A 41 -4.97 9.05 5.13
C LEU A 41 -5.90 8.98 3.92
N HIS A 42 -6.00 7.81 3.27
CA HIS A 42 -6.96 7.58 2.17
C HIS A 42 -8.33 7.07 2.63
N GLY A 43 -8.61 7.00 3.94
CA GLY A 43 -9.92 6.56 4.45
C GLY A 43 -10.20 5.06 4.27
N LEU A 44 -9.14 4.23 4.21
CA LEU A 44 -9.20 2.78 4.02
C LEU A 44 -8.66 1.97 5.22
N PRO A 45 -8.95 2.34 6.50
CA PRO A 45 -8.38 1.63 7.65
C PRO A 45 -8.84 0.17 7.76
N HIS A 46 -9.99 -0.16 7.18
CA HIS A 46 -10.53 -1.52 7.14
C HIS A 46 -9.67 -2.49 6.31
N LEU A 47 -8.79 -1.99 5.43
CA LEU A 47 -7.85 -2.80 4.65
C LEU A 47 -6.50 -2.97 5.37
N THR A 48 -6.24 -2.24 6.45
CA THR A 48 -4.91 -2.14 7.06
C THR A 48 -4.37 -3.46 7.55
N GLU A 49 -5.15 -4.27 8.27
CA GLU A 49 -4.67 -5.55 8.79
C GLU A 49 -4.27 -6.52 7.68
N ALA A 50 -5.14 -6.69 6.68
CA ALA A 50 -4.86 -7.56 5.53
C ALA A 50 -3.66 -7.06 4.71
N ALA A 51 -3.57 -5.75 4.48
CA ALA A 51 -2.48 -5.14 3.75
C ALA A 51 -1.13 -5.28 4.47
N GLU A 52 -1.11 -5.12 5.80
CA GLU A 52 0.09 -5.32 6.61
C GLU A 52 0.55 -6.78 6.62
N LEU A 53 -0.37 -7.74 6.68
CA LEU A 53 -0.04 -9.17 6.61
C LEU A 53 0.65 -9.48 5.27
N VAL A 54 0.03 -9.10 4.15
CA VAL A 54 0.59 -9.33 2.81
C VAL A 54 1.94 -8.61 2.64
N ALA A 55 2.05 -7.37 3.08
CA ALA A 55 3.31 -6.63 3.01
C ALA A 55 4.42 -7.28 3.86
N THR A 56 4.08 -7.84 5.03
CA THR A 56 5.03 -8.54 5.88
C THR A 56 5.60 -9.75 5.16
N GLU A 57 4.73 -10.62 4.65
CA GLU A 57 5.15 -11.83 3.95
C GLU A 57 5.96 -11.52 2.69
N LEU A 58 5.48 -10.60 1.85
CA LEU A 58 6.17 -10.25 0.59
C LEU A 58 7.54 -9.60 0.84
N VAL A 59 7.64 -8.68 1.80
CA VAL A 59 8.91 -8.00 2.12
C VAL A 59 9.87 -8.95 2.85
N ALA A 60 9.37 -9.81 3.73
CA ALA A 60 10.18 -10.83 4.40
C ALA A 60 10.76 -11.81 3.38
N ASN A 61 9.95 -12.28 2.43
CA ASN A 61 10.42 -13.15 1.35
C ASN A 61 11.47 -12.45 0.49
N ALA A 62 11.27 -11.17 0.14
CA ALA A 62 12.26 -10.40 -0.60
C ALA A 62 13.58 -10.28 0.17
N VAL A 63 13.56 -9.83 1.42
CA VAL A 63 14.77 -9.66 2.25
C VAL A 63 15.48 -11.01 2.50
N GLN A 64 14.74 -12.11 2.65
CA GLN A 64 15.35 -13.41 2.92
C GLN A 64 15.92 -14.09 1.66
N HIS A 65 15.31 -13.88 0.49
CA HIS A 65 15.63 -14.64 -0.71
C HIS A 65 16.31 -13.85 -1.82
N THR A 66 16.32 -12.52 -1.76
CA THR A 66 17.03 -11.69 -2.73
C THR A 66 18.34 -11.13 -2.14
N LYS A 67 19.32 -10.87 -3.00
CA LYS A 67 20.60 -10.25 -2.62
C LYS A 67 20.66 -8.76 -2.96
N GLY A 68 19.70 -8.27 -3.73
CA GLY A 68 19.65 -6.90 -4.25
C GLY A 68 18.56 -6.05 -3.61
N PRO A 69 18.51 -4.75 -3.95
CA PRO A 69 17.39 -3.90 -3.57
C PRO A 69 16.08 -4.43 -4.15
N ALA A 70 14.99 -4.19 -3.45
CA ALA A 70 13.64 -4.50 -3.90
C ALA A 70 12.77 -3.24 -3.81
N ALA A 71 11.56 -3.33 -4.33
CA ALA A 71 10.57 -2.27 -4.17
C ALA A 71 9.19 -2.87 -3.88
N ILE A 72 8.45 -2.20 -3.01
CA ILE A 72 7.02 -2.47 -2.76
C ILE A 72 6.18 -1.38 -3.42
N ARG A 73 5.09 -1.77 -4.09
CA ARG A 73 4.09 -0.86 -4.66
C ARG A 73 2.74 -1.10 -4.06
N LEU A 74 2.09 -0.01 -3.68
CA LEU A 74 0.68 0.03 -3.34
C LEU A 74 -0.05 0.75 -4.46
N ARG A 75 -1.10 0.14 -5.01
CA ARG A 75 -1.97 0.77 -6.00
C ARG A 75 -3.42 0.61 -5.59
N TRP A 76 -4.11 1.73 -5.45
CA TRP A 76 -5.55 1.76 -5.27
C TRP A 76 -6.24 2.10 -6.58
N SER A 77 -7.22 1.28 -6.92
CA SER A 77 -8.18 1.52 -7.99
C SER A 77 -9.49 0.99 -7.47
N ALA A 78 -10.34 1.87 -6.94
CA ALA A 78 -11.52 1.50 -6.18
C ALA A 78 -12.35 0.40 -6.90
N PRO A 79 -12.79 -0.65 -6.19
CA PRO A 79 -12.62 -0.92 -4.75
C PRO A 79 -11.37 -1.77 -4.43
N THR A 80 -10.42 -1.89 -5.34
CA THR A 80 -9.30 -2.84 -5.23
C THR A 80 -7.99 -2.17 -4.79
N LEU A 81 -7.40 -2.69 -3.71
CA LEU A 81 -6.01 -2.45 -3.34
C LEU A 81 -5.13 -3.56 -3.90
N ARG A 82 -4.10 -3.21 -4.67
CA ARG A 82 -3.04 -4.12 -5.12
C ARG A 82 -1.74 -3.80 -4.41
N ILE A 83 -1.08 -4.85 -3.92
CA ILE A 83 0.23 -4.77 -3.28
C ILE A 83 1.14 -5.73 -4.03
N GLY A 84 2.31 -5.25 -4.47
CA GLY A 84 3.30 -6.07 -5.14
C GLY A 84 4.70 -5.73 -4.68
N VAL A 85 5.57 -6.73 -4.67
CA VAL A 85 7.01 -6.58 -4.40
C VAL A 85 7.77 -7.17 -5.58
N TRP A 86 8.81 -6.49 -6.04
CA TRP A 86 9.72 -6.99 -7.07
C TRP A 86 11.17 -6.70 -6.66
N ASP A 87 12.07 -7.59 -7.07
CA ASP A 87 13.50 -7.29 -7.11
C ASP A 87 13.82 -6.42 -8.33
N THR A 88 14.83 -5.56 -8.18
CA THR A 88 15.34 -4.72 -9.26
C THR A 88 16.70 -5.19 -9.74
#